data_AF-A0A261DCZ8-F1
#
_entry.id   AF-A0A261DCZ8-F1
#
_cell.length_a   1.000
_cell.length_b   1.000
_cell.length_c   1.000
_cell.angle_alpha   90.00
_cell.angle_beta   90.00
_cell.angle_gamma   90.00
#
_symmetry.space_group_name_H-M   'P 1'
#
loop_
_entity.id
_entity.type
_entity.pdbx_description
1 polymer ?
#
loop_
_entity_poly.entity_id
_entity_poly.type
_entity_poly.pdbx_seq_one_letter_code
_entity_poly.pdbx_strand_id
1 'polypeptide(L)'
;MKEKNIPILNSLTKKATNSLDTDNNPFFNVRYIGQSTTLITESIQKGFDVAQLSNGDITVTEIKTVNVHYNWDPVKQKFIKINQN
;
A
#
# COMPACT_ATOMS: atom_id res chain seq x y z
N MET A 1 -34.65 17.94 -30.22
CA MET A 1 -34.23 16.98 -29.18
C MET A 1 -33.37 17.77 -28.20
N LYS A 2 -33.84 18.06 -26.98
CA LYS A 2 -33.10 18.88 -25.99
C LYS A 2 -32.23 17.95 -25.14
N GLU A 3 -30.91 18.13 -25.19
CA GLU A 3 -29.96 17.39 -24.35
C GLU A 3 -30.21 17.75 -22.87
N LYS A 4 -30.34 16.71 -22.04
CA LYS A 4 -30.48 16.85 -20.59
C LYS A 4 -29.09 17.14 -20.02
N ASN A 5 -28.92 18.33 -19.44
CA ASN A 5 -27.73 18.69 -18.68
C ASN A 5 -27.71 17.86 -17.38
N ILE A 6 -26.78 16.91 -17.25
CA ILE A 6 -26.67 16.01 -16.09
C ILE A 6 -25.64 16.62 -15.11
N PRO A 7 -26.06 17.22 -13.99
CA PRO A 7 -25.17 17.97 -13.08
C PRO A 7 -24.17 17.09 -12.30
N ILE A 8 -24.36 15.76 -12.31
CA ILE A 8 -23.59 14.79 -11.52
C ILE A 8 -22.19 14.55 -12.12
N LEU A 9 -22.03 14.67 -13.44
CA LEU A 9 -20.74 14.46 -14.10
C LEU A 9 -19.73 15.54 -13.71
N ASN A 10 -20.20 16.78 -13.48
CA ASN A 10 -19.36 17.91 -13.08
C ASN A 10 -18.92 17.85 -11.61
N SER A 11 -19.65 17.16 -10.72
CA SER A 11 -19.24 16.98 -9.31
C SER A 11 -18.19 15.89 -9.14
N LEU A 12 -18.17 14.89 -10.04
CA LEU A 12 -17.19 13.81 -10.03
C LEU A 12 -15.84 14.25 -10.60
N THR A 13 -15.84 15.15 -11.60
CA THR A 13 -14.61 15.72 -12.15
C THR A 13 -14.01 16.82 -11.28
N LYS A 14 -14.83 17.57 -10.50
CA LYS A 14 -14.32 18.61 -9.58
C LYS A 14 -13.54 18.07 -8.37
N LYS A 15 -13.68 16.77 -8.04
CA LYS A 15 -12.92 16.12 -6.97
C LYS A 15 -11.59 15.52 -7.45
N ALA A 16 -11.33 15.55 -8.77
CA ALA A 16 -10.11 15.04 -9.40
C ALA A 16 -9.11 16.16 -9.78
N THR A 17 -9.42 17.42 -9.48
CA THR A 17 -8.42 18.49 -9.39
C THR A 17 -7.88 18.53 -7.96
N ASN A 18 -7.13 17.50 -7.57
CA ASN A 18 -6.11 17.71 -6.54
C ASN A 18 -5.11 18.67 -7.16
N SER A 19 -4.93 19.83 -6.53
CA SER A 19 -3.84 20.73 -6.87
C SER A 19 -2.55 19.92 -6.88
N LEU A 20 -1.97 19.74 -8.06
CA LEU A 20 -0.55 19.46 -8.18
C LEU A 20 0.15 20.74 -7.72
N ASP A 21 0.20 20.94 -6.40
CA ASP A 21 1.02 21.98 -5.79
C ASP A 21 2.46 21.65 -6.18
N THR A 22 2.96 22.32 -7.21
CA THR A 22 4.31 22.10 -7.76
C THR A 22 5.38 22.27 -6.68
N ASP A 23 5.07 23.06 -5.64
CA ASP A 23 5.98 23.34 -4.53
C ASP A 23 6.06 22.20 -3.50
N ASN A 24 5.10 21.26 -3.49
CA ASN A 24 5.08 20.10 -2.58
C ASN A 24 5.03 18.75 -3.30
N ASN A 25 5.29 18.72 -4.60
CA ASN A 25 5.33 17.46 -5.34
C ASN A 25 6.57 16.63 -4.92
N PRO A 26 6.38 15.45 -4.31
CA PRO A 26 7.49 14.64 -3.80
C PRO A 26 8.43 14.16 -4.90
N PHE A 27 7.98 14.08 -6.15
CA PHE A 27 8.79 13.66 -7.29
C PHE A 27 9.90 14.66 -7.68
N PHE A 28 9.90 15.88 -7.11
CA PHE A 28 11.02 16.83 -7.26
C PHE A 28 11.93 16.87 -6.02
N ASN A 29 11.61 16.14 -4.96
CA ASN A 29 12.40 16.10 -3.75
C ASN A 29 13.47 15.00 -3.83
N VAL A 30 14.75 15.39 -3.90
CA VAL A 30 15.88 14.45 -3.99
C VAL A 30 15.94 13.42 -2.85
N ARG A 31 15.53 13.81 -1.63
CA ARG A 31 15.51 12.89 -0.48
C ARG A 31 14.41 11.86 -0.64
N TYR A 32 13.23 12.29 -1.08
CA TYR A 32 12.13 11.38 -1.41
C TYR A 32 12.55 10.40 -2.50
N ILE A 33 13.13 10.88 -3.61
CA ILE A 33 13.56 10.02 -4.72
C ILE A 33 14.56 8.97 -4.22
N GLY A 34 15.56 9.37 -3.44
CA GLY A 34 16.55 8.44 -2.90
C GLY A 34 15.92 7.37 -1.99
N GLN A 35 15.12 7.79 -1.01
CA GLN A 35 14.51 6.88 -0.04
C GLN A 35 13.46 5.96 -0.68
N SER A 36 12.61 6.50 -1.55
CA SER A 36 11.62 5.73 -2.31
C SER A 36 12.29 4.70 -3.21
N THR A 37 13.36 5.07 -3.92
CA THR A 37 14.09 4.13 -4.79
C THR A 37 14.67 2.97 -3.98
N THR A 38 15.28 3.24 -2.82
CA THR A 38 15.79 2.18 -1.93
C THR A 38 14.66 1.25 -1.49
N LEU A 39 13.56 1.79 -0.97
CA LEU A 39 12.41 1.00 -0.51
C LEU A 39 11.80 0.13 -1.63
N ILE A 40 11.58 0.72 -2.81
CA ILE A 40 11.01 0.03 -3.98
C ILE A 40 11.94 -1.11 -4.41
N THR A 41 13.24 -0.83 -4.52
CA THR A 41 14.23 -1.82 -4.97
C THR A 41 14.32 -2.98 -3.99
N GLU A 42 14.42 -2.71 -2.68
CA GLU A 42 14.45 -3.75 -1.66
C GLU A 42 13.17 -4.59 -1.62
N SER A 43 12.00 -3.97 -1.85
CA SER A 43 10.72 -4.67 -1.86
C SER A 43 10.61 -5.61 -3.06
N ILE A 44 10.99 -5.14 -4.26
CA ILE A 44 11.03 -5.97 -5.47
C ILE A 44 12.02 -7.12 -5.33
N GLN A 45 13.19 -6.89 -4.74
CA GLN A 45 14.19 -7.95 -4.48
C GLN A 45 13.64 -9.06 -3.56
N LYS A 46 12.74 -8.72 -2.64
CA LYS A 46 12.04 -9.70 -1.78
C LYS A 46 10.87 -10.39 -2.48
N GLY A 47 10.57 -10.03 -3.73
CA GLY A 47 9.45 -10.57 -4.51
C GLY A 47 8.09 -9.96 -4.13
N PHE A 48 8.09 -8.76 -3.54
CA PHE A 48 6.85 -8.05 -3.19
C PHE A 48 6.33 -7.26 -4.38
N ASP A 49 5.01 -7.09 -4.45
CA ASP A 49 4.39 -6.19 -5.42
C ASP A 49 4.42 -4.76 -4.89
N VAL A 50 4.74 -3.79 -5.75
CA VAL A 50 4.89 -2.39 -5.37
C VAL A 50 4.08 -1.49 -6.29
N ALA A 51 3.36 -0.52 -5.71
CA ALA A 51 2.66 0.53 -6.42
C ALA A 51 3.03 1.91 -5.85
N GLN A 52 3.53 2.80 -6.70
CA GLN A 52 3.77 4.21 -6.36
C GLN A 52 2.61 5.05 -6.88
N LEU A 53 1.94 5.78 -5.98
CA LEU A 53 0.77 6.59 -6.30
C LEU A 53 1.19 8.01 -6.72
N SER A 54 0.30 8.70 -7.43
CA SER A 54 0.55 10.07 -7.96
C SER A 54 0.77 11.14 -6.89
N ASN A 55 0.41 10.87 -5.63
CA ASN A 55 0.69 11.73 -4.49
C ASN A 55 2.03 11.42 -3.81
N GLY A 56 2.78 10.43 -4.30
CA GLY A 56 4.05 9.98 -3.74
C GLY A 56 3.94 8.88 -2.67
N ASP A 57 2.74 8.42 -2.32
CA ASP A 57 2.61 7.26 -1.44
C ASP A 57 3.12 6.00 -2.13
N ILE A 58 3.72 5.10 -1.36
CA ILE A 58 4.21 3.80 -1.85
C ILE A 58 3.46 2.71 -1.10
N THR A 59 2.76 1.87 -1.85
CA THR A 59 2.10 0.66 -1.33
C THR A 59 2.96 -0.55 -1.69
N VAL A 60 3.29 -1.36 -0.69
CA VAL A 60 3.99 -2.64 -0.85
C VAL A 60 3.05 -3.76 -0.41
N THR A 61 2.86 -4.74 -1.27
CA THR A 61 2.06 -5.94 -1.00
C THR A 61 2.99 -7.14 -0.91
N GLU A 62 3.04 -7.77 0.25
CA GLU A 62 3.83 -8.97 0.51
C GLU A 62 2.95 -10.19 0.79
N ILE A 63 3.46 -11.38 0.47
CA ILE A 63 2.89 -12.64 0.93
C ILE A 63 3.74 -13.14 2.09
N LYS A 64 3.14 -13.18 3.29
CA LYS A 64 3.81 -13.65 4.49
C LYS A 64 3.36 -15.06 4.87
N THR A 65 4.26 -16.02 4.79
CA THR A 65 4.04 -17.35 5.36
C THR A 65 4.32 -17.32 6.86
N VAL A 66 3.30 -17.65 7.67
CA VAL A 66 3.44 -17.74 9.13
C VAL A 66 3.39 -19.21 9.54
N ASN A 67 4.53 -19.74 9.98
CA ASN A 67 4.58 -21.08 10.57
C ASN A 67 4.19 -21.00 12.04
N VAL A 68 3.13 -21.72 12.43
CA VAL A 68 2.71 -21.80 13.82
C VAL A 68 2.87 -23.24 14.29
N HIS A 69 3.73 -23.44 15.29
CA HIS A 69 3.91 -24.74 15.90
C HIS A 69 2.94 -24.90 17.07
N TYR A 70 2.20 -26.00 17.07
CA TYR A 70 1.35 -26.42 18.18
C TYR A 70 1.84 -27.73 18.77
N ASN A 71 1.78 -27.86 20.09
CA ASN A 71 2.00 -29.12 20.79
C ASN A 71 0.74 -29.55 21.53
N TRP A 72 0.51 -30.85 21.59
CA TRP A 72 -0.63 -31.44 22.29
C TRP A 72 -0.37 -31.46 23.81
N ASP A 73 -1.24 -30.82 24.59
CA ASP A 73 -1.24 -30.92 26.05
C ASP A 73 -2.21 -32.05 26.46
N PRO A 74 -1.71 -33.20 26.97
CA PRO A 74 -2.54 -34.34 27.34
C PRO A 74 -3.35 -34.10 28.62
N VAL A 75 -2.97 -33.12 29.45
CA VAL A 75 -3.72 -32.77 30.67
C VAL A 75 -4.92 -31.91 30.30
N LYS A 76 -4.71 -30.95 29.39
CA LYS A 76 -5.76 -30.04 28.93
C LYS A 76 -6.54 -30.56 27.73
N GLN A 77 -6.12 -31.70 27.17
CA GLN A 77 -6.71 -32.34 25.99
C GLN A 77 -6.89 -31.35 24.82
N LYS A 78 -5.87 -30.52 24.57
CA LYS A 78 -5.89 -29.50 23.51
C LYS A 78 -4.50 -29.18 22.98
N PHE A 79 -4.45 -28.66 21.75
CA PHE A 79 -3.24 -28.07 21.19
C PHE A 79 -2.95 -26.70 21.79
N ILE A 80 -1.69 -26.47 22.16
CA ILE A 80 -1.18 -25.19 22.68
C ILE A 80 -0.13 -24.69 21.70
N LYS A 81 -0.27 -23.42 21.30
CA LYS A 81 0.72 -22.74 20.46
C LYS A 81 2.03 -22.65 21.23
N ILE A 82 3.11 -23.15 20.63
CA ILE A 82 4.46 -22.98 21.14
C ILE A 82 5.00 -21.67 20.57
N ASN A 83 5.42 -20.75 21.43
CA ASN A 83 6.17 -19.58 20.98
C ASN A 83 7.58 -20.04 20.61
N GLN A 84 7.95 -19.84 19.34
CA GLN A 84 9.34 -19.94 18.90
C GLN A 84 10.04 -18.68 19.40
N ASN A 85 10.87 -18.82 20.45
CA ASN A 85 11.83 -17.79 20.86
C ASN A 85 13.07 -17.86 19.98
#